data_AF-A0A7H5F0K9-F1
#
_entry.id   AF-A0A7H5F0K9-F1
#
_cell.length_a   1.000
_cell.length_b   1.000
_cell.length_c   1.000
_cell.angle_alpha   90.00
_cell.angle_beta   90.00
_cell.angle_gamma   90.00
#
_symmetry.space_group_name_H-M   'P 1'
#
loop_
_entity.id
_entity.type
_entity.pdbx_description
1 polymer ?
#
loop_
_entity_poly.entity_id
_entity_poly.type
_entity_poly.pdbx_seq_one_letter_code
_entity_poly.pdbx_strand_id
1 'polypeptide(L)'
;MPNHSRNSQKPKLIDPKLPEVADREPEVFDHESCLDLSIDGRTGDLKNPEAYRVFMKRNLGWQRPPADLLQNIHARIERIKAGEE
;
A
#
# COMPACT_ATOMS: atom_id res chain seq x y z
N MET A 1 1.23 -56.30 30.55
CA MET A 1 -0.07 -55.74 30.12
C MET A 1 -0.56 -54.85 31.26
N PRO A 2 -0.71 -53.52 31.08
CA PRO A 2 -1.84 -52.98 30.32
C PRO A 2 -1.51 -51.81 29.38
N ASN A 3 -2.52 -51.53 28.56
CA ASN A 3 -2.60 -50.69 27.38
C ASN A 3 -2.42 -49.18 27.63
N HIS A 4 -1.59 -48.52 26.83
CA HIS A 4 -1.68 -47.09 26.58
C HIS A 4 -2.78 -46.80 25.56
N SER A 5 -3.98 -46.47 26.02
CA SER A 5 -5.01 -45.89 25.15
C SER A 5 -4.77 -44.38 25.04
N ARG A 6 -4.03 -43.96 24.02
CA ARG A 6 -3.96 -42.54 23.62
C ARG A 6 -5.18 -42.25 22.73
N ASN A 7 -6.15 -41.54 23.28
CA ASN A 7 -7.26 -40.97 22.52
C ASN A 7 -6.71 -40.01 21.46
N SER A 8 -6.55 -40.48 20.23
CA SER A 8 -6.30 -39.63 19.06
C SER A 8 -7.61 -38.99 18.62
N GLN A 9 -8.02 -37.91 19.29
CA GLN A 9 -9.05 -37.02 18.75
C GLN A 9 -8.46 -36.30 17.54
N LYS A 10 -8.86 -36.73 16.34
CA LYS A 10 -8.56 -36.02 15.10
C LYS A 10 -9.25 -34.64 15.16
N PRO A 11 -8.56 -33.53 14.83
CA PRO A 11 -9.22 -32.24 14.72
C PRO A 11 -10.20 -32.32 13.54
N LYS A 12 -11.48 -32.00 13.80
CA LYS A 12 -12.47 -31.84 12.75
C LYS A 12 -12.04 -30.62 11.92
N LEU A 13 -11.75 -30.84 10.65
CA LEU A 13 -11.55 -29.79 9.67
C LEU A 13 -12.87 -29.02 9.58
N ILE A 14 -12.90 -27.79 10.09
CA ILE A 14 -14.04 -26.90 9.92
C ILE A 14 -13.83 -26.28 8.54
N ASP A 15 -14.69 -26.62 7.58
CA ASP A 15 -14.69 -25.97 6.27
C ASP A 15 -14.81 -24.46 6.48
N PRO A 16 -13.93 -23.63 5.88
CA PRO A 16 -14.02 -22.19 6.02
C PRO A 16 -15.34 -21.75 5.39
N LYS A 17 -16.30 -21.37 6.24
CA LYS A 17 -17.59 -20.82 5.82
C LYS A 17 -17.29 -19.58 4.99
N LEU A 18 -17.47 -19.66 3.67
CA LEU A 18 -17.36 -18.50 2.80
C LEU A 18 -18.43 -17.48 3.24
N PRO A 19 -18.08 -16.20 3.37
CA PRO A 19 -19.06 -15.18 3.74
C PRO A 19 -20.17 -15.12 2.69
N GLU A 20 -21.43 -14.99 3.12
CA GLU A 20 -22.58 -14.72 2.23
C GLU A 20 -22.44 -13.27 1.71
N VAL A 21 -21.90 -13.09 0.50
CA VAL A 21 -21.59 -11.77 -0.07
C VAL A 21 -22.40 -11.44 -1.34
N ALA A 22 -23.49 -12.14 -1.64
CA ALA A 22 -24.18 -11.99 -2.92
C ALA A 22 -25.16 -10.79 -2.98
N ASP A 23 -25.81 -10.42 -1.87
CA ASP A 23 -26.98 -9.51 -1.91
C ASP A 23 -26.84 -8.26 -1.02
N ARG A 24 -25.65 -7.95 -0.50
CA ARG A 24 -25.47 -6.77 0.34
C ARG A 24 -25.35 -5.54 -0.57
N GLU A 25 -26.28 -4.58 -0.45
CA GLU A 25 -26.08 -3.26 -1.06
C GLU A 25 -24.70 -2.72 -0.62
N PRO A 26 -23.91 -2.13 -1.53
CA PRO A 26 -22.61 -1.59 -1.17
C PRO A 26 -22.81 -0.56 -0.07
N GLU A 27 -22.19 -0.80 1.10
CA GLU A 27 -22.13 0.21 2.16
C GLU A 27 -21.58 1.50 1.53
N VAL A 28 -22.41 2.54 1.50
CA VAL A 28 -22.00 3.87 1.07
C VAL A 28 -21.10 4.38 2.20
N PHE A 29 -19.81 4.09 2.10
CA PHE A 29 -18.82 4.70 2.97
C PHE A 29 -18.90 6.21 2.74
N ASP A 30 -19.18 6.98 3.80
CA ASP A 30 -19.08 8.43 3.77
C ASP A 30 -17.72 8.80 3.16
N HIS A 31 -17.78 9.42 1.97
CA HIS A 31 -16.65 9.59 1.06
C HIS A 31 -15.55 10.52 1.58
N GLU A 32 -15.56 10.89 2.85
CA GLU A 32 -14.64 11.86 3.44
C GLU A 32 -13.18 11.37 3.48
N SER A 33 -12.92 10.07 3.27
CA SER A 33 -11.56 9.51 3.21
C SER A 33 -11.15 8.92 1.86
N CYS A 34 -12.03 8.92 0.86
CA CYS A 34 -11.72 8.31 -0.43
C CYS A 34 -10.94 9.31 -1.29
N LEU A 35 -9.69 8.98 -1.64
CA LEU A 35 -8.90 9.80 -2.56
C LEU A 35 -9.60 9.84 -3.93
N ASP A 36 -9.96 11.02 -4.42
CA ASP A 36 -10.51 11.17 -5.77
C ASP A 36 -9.42 10.99 -6.81
N LEU A 37 -9.44 9.84 -7.50
CA LEU A 37 -8.52 9.51 -8.59
C LEU A 37 -9.23 9.52 -9.96
N SER A 38 -10.36 10.22 -10.07
CA SER A 38 -11.13 10.26 -11.31
C SER A 38 -10.46 11.09 -12.41
N ILE A 39 -10.75 10.71 -13.66
CA ILE A 39 -10.25 11.36 -14.87
C ILE A 39 -11.37 12.24 -15.44
N ASP A 40 -11.02 13.44 -15.92
CA ASP A 40 -11.92 14.27 -16.71
C ASP A 40 -12.15 13.61 -18.07
N GLY A 41 -13.40 13.24 -18.35
CA GLY A 41 -13.76 12.58 -19.61
C GLY A 41 -13.62 13.46 -20.86
N ARG A 42 -13.45 14.78 -20.71
CA ARG A 42 -13.27 15.71 -21.84
C ARG A 42 -11.80 15.95 -22.17
N THR A 43 -10.96 16.15 -21.15
CA THR A 43 -9.55 16.47 -21.35
C THR A 43 -8.64 15.25 -21.23
N GLY A 44 -9.10 14.18 -20.56
CA GLY A 44 -8.28 13.02 -20.22
C GLY A 44 -7.35 13.27 -19.04
N ASP A 45 -7.43 14.43 -18.40
CA ASP A 45 -6.58 14.78 -17.28
C ASP A 45 -7.14 14.25 -15.96
N LEU A 46 -6.24 14.05 -15.00
CA LEU A 46 -6.63 13.70 -13.64
C LEU A 46 -7.27 14.91 -12.94
N LYS A 47 -8.44 14.73 -12.35
CA LYS A 47 -9.17 15.84 -11.68
C LYS A 47 -8.48 16.32 -10.40
N ASN A 48 -7.79 15.42 -9.69
CA ASN A 48 -7.12 15.74 -8.43
C ASN A 48 -5.68 15.20 -8.38
N PRO A 49 -4.70 15.96 -8.91
CA PRO A 49 -3.30 15.54 -8.91
C PRO A 49 -2.70 15.35 -7.51
N GLU A 50 -3.19 16.07 -6.50
CA GLU A 50 -2.68 15.92 -5.13
C GLU A 50 -3.14 14.60 -4.51
N ALA A 51 -4.39 14.19 -4.73
CA ALA A 51 -4.88 12.88 -4.29
C ALA A 51 -4.07 11.74 -4.92
N TYR A 52 -3.72 11.86 -6.20
CA TYR A 52 -2.85 10.88 -6.87
C TYR A 52 -1.44 10.84 -6.31
N ARG A 53 -0.83 11.99 -5.95
CA ARG A 53 0.48 11.99 -5.28
C ARG A 53 0.44 11.26 -3.94
N VAL A 54 -0.60 11.48 -3.14
CA VAL A 54 -0.78 10.77 -1.86
C VAL A 54 -0.97 9.28 -2.11
N PHE A 55 -1.77 8.90 -3.11
CA PHE A 55 -1.97 7.51 -3.52
C PHE A 55 -0.64 6.85 -3.92
N MET A 56 0.13 7.50 -4.79
CA MET A 56 1.42 6.99 -5.26
C MET A 56 2.43 6.87 -4.12
N LYS A 57 2.49 7.85 -3.20
CA LYS A 57 3.37 7.78 -2.03
C LYS A 57 3.02 6.64 -1.08
N ARG A 58 1.72 6.32 -0.93
CA ARG A 58 1.25 5.22 -0.07
C ARG A 58 1.48 3.84 -0.69
N ASN A 59 1.36 3.72 -2.01
CA ASN A 59 1.31 2.43 -2.70
C ASN A 59 2.60 2.07 -3.46
N LEU A 60 3.41 3.05 -3.85
CA LEU A 60 4.74 2.75 -4.37
C LEU A 60 5.62 2.28 -3.22
N GLY A 61 6.17 1.07 -3.35
CA GLY A 61 7.18 0.58 -2.44
C GLY A 61 8.35 1.56 -2.36
N TRP A 62 8.99 1.64 -1.18
CA TRP A 62 10.20 2.45 -1.01
C TRP A 62 11.26 2.02 -2.02
N GLN A 63 11.43 2.83 -3.06
CA GLN A 63 12.54 2.65 -3.96
C GLN A 63 13.82 3.05 -3.22
N ARG A 64 14.82 2.17 -3.27
CA ARG A 64 16.13 2.48 -2.72
C ARG A 64 16.67 3.71 -3.49
N PRO A 65 17.12 4.77 -2.79
CA PRO A 65 17.75 5.88 -3.46
C PRO A 65 19.00 5.41 -4.24
N PRO A 66 19.42 6.14 -5.29
CA PRO A 66 20.67 5.88 -5.98
C PRO A 66 21.84 5.81 -4.98
N ALA A 67 22.75 4.85 -5.18
CA ALA A 67 23.85 4.60 -4.24
C ALA A 67 24.68 5.87 -3.95
N ASP A 68 24.84 6.72 -4.95
CA ASP A 68 25.73 7.88 -4.89
C ASP A 68 25.00 9.18 -4.50
N LEU A 69 23.69 9.12 -4.21
CA LEU A 69 22.88 10.31 -3.95
C LEU A 69 23.46 11.16 -2.81
N LEU A 70 23.84 10.52 -1.71
CA LEU A 70 24.41 11.22 -0.56
C LEU A 70 25.76 11.85 -0.89
N GLN A 71 26.62 11.12 -1.60
CA GLN A 71 27.93 11.61 -2.02
C GLN A 71 27.80 12.83 -2.94
N ASN A 72 26.85 12.79 -3.88
CA ASN A 72 26.57 13.91 -4.79
C ASN A 72 26.04 15.14 -4.04
N ILE A 73 25.18 14.94 -3.03
CA ILE A 73 24.68 16.02 -2.17
C ILE A 73 25.84 16.66 -1.41
N HIS A 74 26.71 15.86 -0.81
CA HIS A 74 27.88 16.37 -0.07
C HIS A 74 28.83 17.15 -0.99
N ALA A 75 29.18 16.60 -2.16
CA ALA A 75 30.04 17.27 -3.12
C ALA A 75 29.45 18.61 -3.59
N ARG A 76 28.14 18.69 -3.79
CA ARG A 76 27.47 19.95 -4.15
C ARG A 76 27.50 20.97 -3.01
N ILE A 77 27.26 20.54 -1.77
CA ILE A 77 27.35 21.42 -0.59
C ILE A 77 28.77 21.98 -0.44
N GLU A 78 29.79 21.18 -0.72
CA GLU A 78 31.20 21.62 -0.67
C GLU A 78 31.50 22.67 -1.75
N ARG A 79 31.06 22.48 -2.99
CA ARG A 79 31.22 23.49 -4.06
C ARG A 79 30.56 24.81 -3.73
N ILE A 80 29.33 24.77 -3.20
CA ILE A 80 28.61 25.98 -2.75
C ILE A 80 29.38 26.67 -1.62
N LYS A 81 29.90 25.92 -0.66
CA LYS A 81 30.75 26.48 0.42
C LYS A 81 32.06 27.07 -0.10
N ALA A 82 32.61 26.51 -1.16
CA ALA A 82 33.83 26.99 -1.81
C ALA A 82 33.58 28.22 -2.71
N GLY A 83 32.32 28.58 -2.98
CA GLY A 83 31.98 29.70 -3.88
C GLY A 83 32.14 29.36 -5.37
N GLU A 84 32.15 28.08 -5.71
CA GLU A 84 32.22 27.56 -7.08
C GLU A 84 30.80 27.20 -7.57
N GLU A 85 30.09 28.16 -8.17
CA GLU A 85 28.79 27.94 -8.87
C GLU A 85 28.93 27.98 -10.39
#